data_AF-A0A9P7DLG3-F1
#
_entry.id   AF-A0A9P7DLG3-F1
#
_cell.length_a   1.000
_cell.length_b   1.000
_cell.length_c   1.000
_cell.angle_alpha   90.00
_cell.angle_beta   90.00
_cell.angle_gamma   90.00
#
_symmetry.space_group_name_H-M   'P 1'
#
loop_
_entity.id
_entity.type
_entity.pdbx_description
1 polymer ?
#
loop_
_entity_poly.entity_id
_entity_poly.type
_entity_poly.pdbx_seq_one_letter_code
_entity_poly.pdbx_strand_id
1 'polypeptide(L)'
;MNQRTSIILSDIGIAGSVYLTYGFWTVFRLYLVPYLWVNHWLVLITFLQHTDPLLPHYRASKFTFPHGVLATLDRNLLVGCGLIIGWIGAHATHGISETHHLGLGIKLEGAPGGREEIYRVFKECKFVEDETNILFYKNASGLAATRPAFTDDSASDSGIEIGKI
;
A
#
# COMPACT_ATOMS: atom_id res chain seq x y z
N MET A 1 -33.67 -7.58 25.56
CA MET A 1 -32.72 -6.65 24.91
C MET A 1 -32.15 -7.32 23.68
N ASN A 2 -32.13 -6.62 22.54
CA ASN A 2 -31.49 -7.13 21.33
C ASN A 2 -29.96 -7.05 21.48
N GLN A 3 -29.23 -8.04 20.96
CA GLN A 3 -27.76 -8.13 21.05
C GLN A 3 -27.06 -6.84 20.59
N ARG A 4 -27.55 -6.23 19.51
CA ARG A 4 -27.04 -4.95 18.99
C ARG A 4 -27.17 -3.81 20.01
N THR A 5 -28.30 -3.73 20.70
CA THR A 5 -28.54 -2.73 21.74
C THR A 5 -27.61 -2.92 22.92
N SER A 6 -27.33 -4.17 23.32
CA SER A 6 -26.37 -4.47 24.39
C SER A 6 -24.95 -4.06 24.06
N ILE A 7 -24.50 -4.30 22.81
CA ILE A 7 -23.17 -3.89 22.34
C ILE A 7 -23.04 -2.36 22.37
N ILE A 8 -24.01 -1.66 21.78
CA ILE A 8 -24.00 -0.19 21.75
C ILE A 8 -23.98 0.39 23.17
N LEU A 9 -24.79 -0.15 24.08
CA LEU A 9 -24.84 0.34 25.46
C LEU A 9 -23.51 0.08 26.20
N SER A 10 -22.88 -1.06 25.95
CA SER A 10 -21.56 -1.40 26.51
C SER A 10 -20.48 -0.45 26.00
N ASP A 11 -20.42 -0.18 24.70
CA ASP A 11 -19.43 0.71 24.09
C ASP A 11 -19.57 2.15 24.60
N ILE A 12 -20.81 2.64 24.72
CA ILE A 12 -21.10 3.96 25.31
C ILE A 12 -20.69 3.99 26.78
N GLY A 13 -20.96 2.93 27.54
CA GLY A 13 -20.59 2.84 28.95
C GLY A 13 -19.07 2.91 29.16
N ILE A 14 -18.31 2.22 28.32
CA ILE A 14 -16.84 2.24 28.35
C ILE A 14 -16.31 3.61 27.91
N ALA A 15 -16.81 4.16 26.79
CA ALA A 15 -16.40 5.49 26.33
C ALA A 15 -16.72 6.58 27.35
N GLY A 16 -17.89 6.49 27.98
CA GLY A 16 -18.34 7.40 29.03
C GLY A 16 -17.48 7.30 30.29
N SER A 17 -17.13 6.09 30.75
CA SER A 17 -16.28 5.91 31.94
C SER A 17 -14.87 6.44 31.73
N VAL A 18 -14.29 6.22 30.54
CA VAL A 18 -12.98 6.77 30.16
C VAL A 18 -13.03 8.30 30.08
N TYR A 19 -14.08 8.88 29.48
CA TYR A 19 -14.26 10.33 29.40
C TYR A 19 -14.40 10.97 30.78
N LEU A 20 -15.21 10.39 31.68
CA LEU A 20 -15.43 10.94 33.02
C LEU A 20 -14.18 10.81 33.91
N THR A 21 -13.35 9.78 33.71
CA THR A 21 -12.15 9.54 34.53
C THR A 21 -10.96 10.41 34.09
N TYR A 22 -10.75 10.56 32.79
CA TYR A 22 -9.52 11.18 32.25
C TYR A 22 -9.74 12.47 31.45
N GLY A 23 -10.96 12.74 31.01
CA GLY A 23 -11.32 13.87 30.15
C GLY A 23 -10.93 13.69 28.68
N PHE A 24 -11.64 14.39 27.79
CA PHE A 24 -11.44 14.30 26.34
C PHE A 24 -10.00 14.59 25.90
N TRP A 25 -9.39 15.64 26.45
CA TRP A 25 -8.06 16.09 25.98
C TRP A 25 -6.96 15.07 26.24
N THR A 26 -7.05 14.33 27.33
CA THR A 26 -6.12 13.26 27.68
C THR A 26 -6.25 12.10 26.69
N VAL A 27 -7.48 11.64 26.46
CA VAL A 27 -7.75 10.53 25.53
C VAL A 27 -7.39 10.91 24.09
N PHE A 28 -7.73 12.12 23.66
CA PHE A 28 -7.41 12.62 22.33
C PHE A 28 -5.90 12.61 22.05
N ARG A 29 -5.08 13.14 22.98
CA ARG A 29 -3.63 13.24 22.79
C ARG A 29 -2.90 11.92 22.95
N LEU A 30 -3.37 11.04 23.84
CA LEU A 30 -2.67 9.78 24.14
C LEU A 30 -3.13 8.63 23.25
N TYR A 31 -4.37 8.66 22.76
CA TYR A 31 -4.91 7.56 21.96
C TYR A 31 -5.21 8.00 20.54
N LEU A 32 -6.02 9.04 20.32
CA LEU A 32 -6.48 9.37 18.96
C LEU A 32 -5.35 9.89 18.07
N VAL A 33 -4.56 10.86 18.54
CA VAL A 33 -3.45 11.43 17.76
C VAL A 33 -2.39 10.38 17.44
N PRO A 34 -1.86 9.59 18.40
CA PRO A 34 -0.86 8.56 18.10
C PRO A 34 -1.43 7.46 17.22
N TYR A 35 -2.68 7.05 17.43
CA TYR A 35 -3.34 6.06 16.60
C TYR A 35 -3.43 6.54 15.14
N LEU A 36 -3.98 7.73 14.90
CA LEU A 36 -4.11 8.26 13.55
C LEU A 36 -2.75 8.49 12.89
N TRP A 37 -1.76 8.98 13.66
CA TRP A 37 -0.40 9.20 13.15
C TRP A 37 0.24 7.89 12.70
N VAL A 38 0.33 6.89 13.58
CA VAL A 38 0.95 5.60 13.26
C VAL A 38 0.20 4.91 12.12
N ASN A 39 -1.13 4.86 12.16
CA ASN A 39 -1.90 4.20 11.10
C ASN A 39 -1.77 4.94 9.76
N HIS A 40 -1.72 6.28 9.75
CA HIS A 40 -1.49 7.04 8.52
C HIS A 40 -0.17 6.63 7.85
N TRP A 41 0.92 6.56 8.62
CA TRP A 41 2.22 6.15 8.08
C TRP A 41 2.25 4.68 7.67
N LEU A 42 1.67 3.77 8.46
CA LEU A 42 1.62 2.35 8.12
C LEU A 42 0.86 2.10 6.81
N VAL A 43 -0.30 2.76 6.63
CA VAL A 43 -1.06 2.67 5.38
C VAL A 43 -0.27 3.24 4.21
N LEU A 44 0.39 4.39 4.40
CA LEU A 44 1.17 5.01 3.33
C LEU A 44 2.37 4.14 2.90
N ILE A 45 3.13 3.63 3.85
CA ILE A 45 4.31 2.79 3.60
C ILE A 45 3.88 1.50 2.88
N THR A 46 2.90 0.78 3.44
CA THR A 46 2.42 -0.47 2.84
C THR A 46 1.79 -0.26 1.47
N PHE A 47 1.06 0.84 1.27
CA PHE A 47 0.55 1.22 -0.04
C PHE A 47 1.69 1.36 -1.06
N LEU A 48 2.73 2.13 -0.76
CA LEU A 48 3.85 2.34 -1.69
C LEU A 48 4.74 1.10 -1.88
N GLN A 49 4.81 0.23 -0.87
CA GLN A 49 5.58 -1.02 -0.94
C GLN A 49 4.87 -2.11 -1.73
N HIS A 50 3.54 -2.20 -1.63
CA HIS A 50 2.76 -3.29 -2.23
C HIS A 50 1.93 -2.87 -3.45
N THR A 51 1.90 -1.57 -3.78
CA THR A 51 1.10 -1.04 -4.89
C THR A 51 2.02 -0.30 -5.85
N ASP A 52 2.28 -0.90 -7.01
CA ASP A 52 2.98 -0.26 -8.13
C ASP A 52 2.67 -1.01 -9.43
N PRO A 53 2.59 -0.35 -10.58
CA PRO A 53 2.32 -1.03 -11.85
C PRO A 53 3.43 -1.97 -12.34
N LEU A 54 4.64 -1.91 -11.77
CA LEU A 54 5.74 -2.84 -12.06
C LEU A 54 5.66 -4.12 -11.23
N LEU A 55 4.86 -4.14 -10.15
CA LEU A 55 4.80 -5.28 -9.23
C LEU A 55 3.82 -6.36 -9.71
N PRO A 56 4.28 -7.61 -9.87
CA PRO A 56 3.42 -8.72 -10.24
C PRO A 56 2.56 -9.18 -9.05
N HIS A 57 1.30 -9.48 -9.32
CA HIS A 57 0.37 -10.13 -8.40
C HIS A 57 0.20 -11.58 -8.80
N TYR A 58 0.25 -12.50 -7.85
CA TYR A 58 0.19 -13.93 -8.11
C TYR A 58 -1.13 -14.52 -7.61
N ARG A 59 -1.83 -15.27 -8.48
CA ARG A 59 -2.95 -16.10 -8.05
C ARG A 59 -2.46 -17.26 -7.20
N ALA A 60 -3.36 -17.84 -6.40
CA ALA A 60 -3.06 -18.98 -5.54
C ALA A 60 -2.38 -20.16 -6.27
N SER A 61 -2.66 -20.35 -7.57
CA SER A 61 -2.05 -21.38 -8.42
C SER A 61 -0.55 -21.17 -8.71
N LYS A 62 -0.07 -19.92 -8.68
CA LYS A 62 1.33 -19.54 -9.01
C LYS A 62 2.06 -18.85 -7.86
N PHE A 63 1.38 -18.59 -6.74
CA PHE A 63 1.99 -18.01 -5.55
C PHE A 63 2.96 -18.99 -4.89
N THR A 64 4.17 -18.50 -4.59
CA THR A 64 5.11 -19.15 -3.68
C THR A 64 5.70 -18.11 -2.73
N PHE A 65 6.29 -18.55 -1.62
CA PHE A 65 6.89 -17.64 -0.65
C PHE A 65 7.90 -16.66 -1.29
N PRO A 66 8.85 -17.11 -2.14
CA PRO A 66 9.73 -16.18 -2.86
C PRO A 66 9.01 -15.19 -3.78
N HIS A 67 7.94 -15.59 -4.47
CA HIS A 67 7.17 -14.69 -5.31
C HIS A 67 6.46 -13.60 -4.49
N GLY A 68 5.96 -13.93 -3.30
CA GLY A 68 5.38 -12.94 -2.39
C GLY A 68 6.42 -11.95 -1.87
N VAL A 69 7.63 -12.42 -1.58
CA VAL A 69 8.77 -11.60 -1.19
C VAL A 69 9.16 -10.64 -2.34
N LEU A 70 9.22 -11.13 -3.58
CA LEU A 70 9.50 -10.29 -4.76
C LEU A 70 8.36 -9.34 -5.16
N ALA A 71 7.18 -9.45 -4.56
CA ALA A 71 6.03 -8.59 -4.85
C ALA A 71 6.01 -7.32 -3.97
N THR A 72 7.18 -6.77 -3.64
CA THR A 72 7.31 -5.50 -2.91
C THR A 72 8.43 -4.61 -3.46
N LEU A 73 8.29 -3.29 -3.32
CA LEU A 73 9.29 -2.29 -3.72
C LEU A 73 9.74 -1.46 -2.51
N ASP A 74 11.05 -1.25 -2.40
CA ASP A 74 11.65 -0.31 -1.46
C ASP A 74 11.75 1.08 -2.06
N ARG A 75 11.48 2.12 -1.26
CA ARG A 75 11.52 3.51 -1.72
C ARG A 75 11.93 4.47 -0.61
N ASN A 76 12.74 5.46 -0.97
CA ASN A 76 13.04 6.59 -0.08
C ASN A 76 11.81 7.50 0.05
N LEU A 77 11.19 7.51 1.24
CA LEU A 77 9.93 8.24 1.47
C LEU A 77 10.19 9.74 1.63
N LEU A 78 9.35 10.56 0.99
CA LEU A 78 9.33 12.03 1.04
C LEU A 78 10.59 12.77 0.56
N VAL A 79 11.64 12.08 0.09
CA VAL A 79 12.84 12.71 -0.47
C VAL A 79 12.51 13.58 -1.70
N GLY A 80 11.51 13.19 -2.49
CA GLY A 80 11.02 13.97 -3.63
C GLY A 80 10.37 15.32 -3.27
N CYS A 81 10.08 15.58 -1.99
CA CYS A 81 9.55 16.86 -1.50
C CYS A 81 10.64 17.76 -0.89
N GLY A 82 11.92 17.37 -0.98
CA GLY A 82 13.08 18.12 -0.49
C GLY A 82 13.81 17.40 0.65
N LEU A 83 15.11 17.68 0.78
CA LEU A 83 16.02 17.03 1.75
C LEU A 83 15.50 17.01 3.19
N ILE A 84 14.90 18.12 3.64
CA ILE A 84 14.39 18.25 5.02
C ILE A 84 13.16 17.34 5.24
N ILE A 85 12.26 17.26 4.26
CA ILE A 85 11.06 16.43 4.36
C ILE A 85 11.40 14.94 4.18
N GLY A 86 12.41 14.62 3.36
CA GLY A 86 12.97 13.27 3.26
C GLY A 86 13.57 12.77 4.58
N TRP A 87 14.31 13.62 5.31
CA TRP A 87 14.81 13.26 6.64
C TRP A 87 13.68 13.03 7.65
N ILE A 88 12.64 13.88 7.63
CA ILE A 88 11.45 13.70 8.47
C ILE A 88 10.75 12.39 8.13
N GLY A 89 10.62 12.06 6.85
CA GLY A 89 10.06 10.80 6.37
C GLY A 89 10.82 9.61 6.93
N ALA A 90 12.13 9.53 6.67
CA ALA A 90 12.99 8.45 7.14
C ALA A 90 12.99 8.33 8.68
N HIS A 91 12.99 9.45 9.41
CA HIS A 91 12.96 9.45 10.87
C HIS A 91 11.60 9.02 11.42
N ALA A 92 10.50 9.51 10.85
CA ALA A 92 9.13 9.17 11.28
C ALA A 92 8.77 7.71 11.00
N THR A 93 9.36 7.10 9.97
CA THR A 93 9.13 5.71 9.59
C THR A 93 10.22 4.76 10.09
N HIS A 94 11.21 5.25 10.86
CA HIS A 94 12.35 4.47 11.33
C HIS A 94 13.11 3.73 10.21
N GLY A 95 13.15 4.28 8.99
CA GLY A 95 13.85 3.65 7.87
C GLY A 95 13.12 2.45 7.25
N ILE A 96 11.88 2.17 7.66
CA ILE A 96 11.12 0.97 7.23
C ILE A 96 10.72 1.06 5.76
N SER A 97 10.56 2.27 5.21
CA SER A 97 10.21 2.47 3.80
C SER A 97 11.41 2.20 2.87
N GLU A 98 12.61 2.46 3.37
CA GLU A 98 13.88 2.40 2.65
C GLU A 98 14.49 1.00 2.66
N THR A 99 14.17 0.20 3.66
CA THR A 99 14.77 -1.13 3.85
C THR A 99 13.74 -2.17 4.28
N HIS A 100 12.95 -2.64 3.33
CA HIS A 100 12.18 -3.86 3.50
C HIS A 100 13.13 -5.03 3.21
N HIS A 101 13.78 -5.54 4.26
CA HIS A 101 14.72 -6.66 4.15
C HIS A 101 14.01 -7.94 3.67
N LEU A 102 13.90 -8.08 2.36
CA LEU A 102 13.57 -9.34 1.73
C LEU A 102 14.80 -10.24 1.90
N GLY A 103 14.69 -11.29 2.71
CA GLY A 103 15.78 -12.23 3.02
C GLY A 103 16.41 -12.96 1.83
N LEU A 104 16.05 -12.60 0.59
CA LEU A 104 16.63 -13.04 -0.67
C LEU A 104 17.78 -12.13 -1.17
N GLY A 105 18.02 -10.97 -0.55
CA GLY A 105 19.11 -10.05 -0.92
C GLY A 105 18.89 -9.27 -2.23
N ILE A 106 17.72 -9.38 -2.85
CA ILE A 106 17.32 -8.63 -4.05
C ILE A 106 16.52 -7.41 -3.59
N LYS A 107 17.01 -6.21 -3.93
CA LYS A 107 16.29 -4.95 -3.71
C LYS A 107 15.65 -4.51 -5.02
N LEU A 108 14.32 -4.43 -5.02
CA LEU A 108 13.59 -3.75 -6.09
C LEU A 108 13.37 -2.31 -5.61
N GLU A 109 14.14 -1.38 -6.15
CA GLU A 109 14.09 0.03 -5.75
C GLU A 109 13.18 0.81 -6.70
N GLY A 110 12.13 1.42 -6.15
CA GLY A 110 11.21 2.27 -6.88
C GLY A 110 11.63 3.74 -6.90
N ALA A 111 10.94 4.55 -7.70
CA ALA A 111 11.12 6.00 -7.66
C ALA A 111 10.84 6.57 -6.25
N PRO A 112 11.51 7.67 -5.87
CA PRO A 112 11.39 8.25 -4.53
C PRO A 112 9.93 8.60 -4.21
N GLY A 113 9.49 8.24 -3.01
CA GLY A 113 8.10 8.35 -2.57
C GLY A 113 7.69 9.78 -2.23
N GLY A 114 7.53 10.63 -3.24
CA GLY A 114 6.95 11.97 -3.12
C GLY A 114 5.44 12.00 -3.38
N ARG A 115 4.82 13.19 -3.28
CA ARG A 115 3.41 13.38 -3.63
C ARG A 115 3.10 13.00 -5.08
N GLU A 116 4.00 13.35 -6.00
CA GLU A 116 3.90 13.00 -7.42
C GLU A 116 3.86 11.48 -7.63
N GLU A 117 4.72 10.76 -6.91
CA GLU A 117 4.82 9.31 -7.04
C GLU A 117 3.60 8.60 -6.43
N ILE A 118 3.14 9.05 -5.25
CA ILE A 118 1.89 8.56 -4.65
C ILE A 118 0.73 8.76 -5.62
N TYR A 119 0.65 9.95 -6.24
CA TYR A 119 -0.40 10.27 -7.19
C TYR A 119 -0.30 9.44 -8.47
N ARG A 120 0.91 9.19 -8.97
CA ARG A 120 1.15 8.30 -10.11
C ARG A 120 0.68 6.89 -9.81
N VAL A 121 1.14 6.29 -8.72
CA VAL A 121 0.73 4.93 -8.29
C VAL A 121 -0.79 4.84 -8.15
N PHE A 122 -1.42 5.83 -7.51
CA PHE A 122 -2.88 5.85 -7.34
C PHE A 122 -3.65 5.93 -8.67
N LYS A 123 -3.10 6.59 -9.70
CA LYS A 123 -3.72 6.65 -11.04
C LYS A 123 -3.48 5.40 -11.88
N GLU A 124 -2.29 4.81 -11.78
CA GLU A 124 -1.89 3.65 -12.58
C GLU A 124 -2.40 2.32 -11.98
N CYS A 125 -2.63 2.25 -10.66
CA CYS A 125 -3.07 1.04 -9.97
C CYS A 125 -4.57 1.04 -9.67
N LYS A 126 -5.41 0.96 -10.71
CA LYS A 126 -6.88 0.98 -10.54
C LYS A 126 -7.55 -0.38 -10.63
N PHE A 127 -7.08 -1.24 -11.52
CA PHE A 127 -7.64 -2.56 -11.69
C PHE A 127 -6.58 -3.58 -12.05
N VAL A 128 -6.96 -4.84 -11.91
CA VAL A 128 -6.16 -6.01 -12.20
C VAL A 128 -6.97 -6.84 -13.20
N GLU A 129 -6.30 -7.45 -14.19
CA GLU A 129 -6.95 -8.35 -15.14
C GLU A 129 -7.50 -9.60 -14.44
N ASP A 130 -8.49 -10.28 -15.02
CA ASP A 130 -9.05 -11.51 -14.44
C ASP A 130 -8.65 -12.81 -15.18
N GLU A 131 -7.90 -12.70 -16.27
CA GLU A 131 -7.70 -13.81 -17.21
C GLU A 131 -6.43 -14.63 -16.91
N THR A 132 -5.38 -14.00 -16.39
CA THR A 132 -4.06 -14.61 -16.21
C THR A 132 -3.75 -15.01 -14.76
N ASN A 133 -2.75 -15.87 -14.57
CA ASN A 133 -2.31 -16.29 -13.22
C ASN A 133 -1.27 -15.34 -12.58
N ILE A 134 -0.60 -14.53 -13.39
CA ILE A 134 0.34 -13.48 -12.98
C ILE A 134 -0.22 -12.18 -13.53
N LEU A 135 -0.58 -11.27 -12.63
CA LEU A 135 -1.39 -10.11 -12.95
C LEU A 135 -0.60 -8.82 -12.69
N PHE A 136 -0.86 -7.80 -13.49
CA PHE A 136 -0.30 -6.47 -13.30
C PHE A 136 -1.43 -5.45 -13.19
N TYR A 137 -1.13 -4.34 -12.50
CA TYR A 137 -2.05 -3.23 -12.41
C TYR A 137 -2.22 -2.52 -13.75
N LYS A 138 -3.43 -2.04 -13.97
CA LYS A 138 -3.84 -1.23 -15.11
C LYS A 138 -4.44 0.10 -14.67
N ASN A 139 -4.15 1.12 -15.46
CA ASN A 139 -4.72 2.45 -15.31
C ASN A 139 -6.15 2.51 -15.85
N ALA A 140 -6.87 3.60 -15.57
CA ALA A 140 -8.27 3.79 -15.97
C ALA A 140 -8.59 3.51 -17.45
N SER A 141 -7.60 3.54 -18.33
CA SER A 141 -7.75 3.37 -19.78
C SER A 141 -7.58 1.92 -20.26
N GLY A 142 -7.23 0.94 -19.42
CA GLY A 142 -6.93 -0.42 -19.90
C GLY A 142 -5.46 -0.79 -19.92
N LEU A 143 -4.56 0.18 -19.74
CA LEU A 143 -3.15 0.00 -20.07
C LEU A 143 -2.35 -0.46 -18.85
N ALA A 144 -1.55 -1.52 -19.05
CA ALA A 144 -0.60 -2.02 -18.06
C ALA A 144 0.79 -1.47 -18.37
N ALA A 145 1.55 -1.05 -17.34
CA ALA A 145 2.93 -0.60 -17.54
C ALA A 145 3.90 -1.76 -17.80
N THR A 146 3.56 -2.97 -17.36
CA THR A 146 4.37 -4.18 -17.52
C THR A 146 3.45 -5.36 -17.83
N ARG A 147 3.96 -6.29 -18.63
CA ARG A 147 3.27 -7.51 -19.03
C ARG A 147 4.13 -8.73 -18.70
N PRO A 148 3.53 -9.87 -18.30
CA PRO A 148 4.28 -11.10 -18.12
C PRO A 148 4.89 -11.55 -19.45
N ALA A 149 6.20 -11.79 -19.46
CA ALA A 149 6.86 -12.43 -20.58
C ALA A 149 6.60 -13.94 -20.49
N PHE A 150 5.54 -14.43 -21.14
CA PHE A 150 5.32 -15.87 -21.29
C PHE A 150 6.16 -16.41 -22.46
N THR A 151 6.74 -17.60 -22.31
CA THR A 151 7.53 -18.28 -23.34
C THR A 151 6.71 -19.19 -24.26
N ASP A 152 5.38 -19.25 -24.11
CA ASP A 152 4.54 -20.20 -24.84
C ASP A 152 3.43 -19.49 -25.66
N ASP A 153 3.21 -19.99 -26.89
CA ASP A 153 2.31 -19.52 -27.98
C ASP A 153 0.79 -19.47 -27.66
N SER A 154 0.41 -19.14 -26.42
CA SER A 154 -0.99 -19.05 -25.97
C SER A 154 -1.30 -17.70 -25.34
N ALA A 155 -0.79 -16.62 -25.95
CA ALA A 155 -1.20 -15.26 -25.63
C ALA A 155 -2.64 -15.04 -26.14
N SER A 156 -3.61 -15.02 -25.22
CA SER A 156 -4.97 -14.57 -25.51
C SER A 156 -4.95 -13.05 -25.70
N ASP A 157 -4.82 -12.65 -26.96
CA ASP A 157 -4.83 -11.28 -27.44
C ASP A 157 -6.26 -10.72 -27.48
N SER A 158 -6.80 -10.35 -26.32
CA SER A 158 -8.15 -9.80 -26.22
C SER A 158 -8.22 -8.66 -25.23
N GLY A 159 -7.65 -7.49 -25.55
CA GLY A 159 -7.83 -6.35 -24.64
C GLY A 159 -7.22 -4.99 -24.95
N ILE A 160 -7.33 -4.53 -26.21
CA ILE A 160 -7.16 -3.14 -26.69
C ILE A 160 -5.74 -2.54 -26.55
N GLU A 161 -5.02 -2.58 -27.67
CA GLU A 161 -3.97 -1.60 -27.98
C GLU A 161 -4.53 -0.49 -28.87
N ILE A 162 -4.30 0.77 -28.50
CA ILE A 162 -4.27 1.88 -29.46
C ILE A 162 -3.24 2.93 -29.01
N GLY A 163 -2.13 2.96 -29.75
CA GLY A 163 -1.49 4.21 -30.17
C GLY A 163 -0.43 4.80 -29.24
N LYS A 164 0.81 4.38 -29.44
CA LYS A 164 1.98 5.25 -29.26
C LYS A 164 1.92 6.38 -30.30
N ILE A 165 1.76 7.62 -29.84
CA ILE A 165 2.27 8.83 -30.51
C ILE A 165 2.94 9.68 -29.43
#